data_AF-A0A1E8EYL8-F1
#
_entry.id   AF-A0A1E8EYL8-F1
#
_cell.length_a   1.000
_cell.length_b   1.000
_cell.length_c   1.000
_cell.angle_alpha   90.00
_cell.angle_beta   90.00
_cell.angle_gamma   90.00
#
_symmetry.space_group_name_H-M   'P 1'
#
loop_
_entity.id
_entity.type
_entity.pdbx_description
1 polymer ?
#
loop_
_entity_poly.entity_id
_entity_poly.type
_entity_poly.pdbx_seq_one_letter_code
_entity_poly.pdbx_strand_id
1 'polypeptide(L)' 'MADKNIVCKDCGKEFVFTEGEQAFYKEKGFENEPQRCPACRKARKQQNNRGFRR' A
#
# COMPACT_ATOMS: atom_id res chain seq x y z
N MET A 1 4.26 11.22 -13.67
CA MET A 1 4.31 11.68 -12.27
C MET A 1 5.31 10.77 -11.58
N ALA A 2 6.56 11.20 -11.39
CA ALA A 2 7.71 10.30 -11.19
C ALA A 2 7.55 9.28 -10.04
N ASP A 3 8.25 8.16 -10.16
CA ASP A 3 8.32 7.14 -9.11
C ASP A 3 8.85 7.75 -7.81
N LYS A 4 8.21 7.39 -6.68
CA LYS A 4 8.60 7.89 -5.35
C LYS A 4 8.96 6.74 -4.44
N ASN A 5 10.05 6.85 -3.70
CA ASN A 5 10.38 5.89 -2.66
C ASN A 5 9.72 6.34 -1.34
N ILE A 6 8.96 5.44 -0.72
CA ILE A 6 8.25 5.68 0.55
C ILE A 6 8.69 4.65 1.57
N VAL A 7 8.87 5.07 2.82
CA VAL A 7 9.20 4.17 3.93
C VAL A 7 7.93 3.57 4.51
N CYS A 8 7.88 2.24 4.63
CA CYS A 8 6.75 1.56 5.24
C CYS A 8 6.70 1.81 6.75
N LYS A 9 5.57 2.33 7.24
CA LYS A 9 5.35 2.58 8.68
C LYS A 9 5.36 1.32 9.57
N ASP A 10 5.05 0.15 9.03
CA ASP A 10 4.98 -1.10 9.80
C ASP A 10 6.32 -1.85 9.85
N CYS A 11 7.08 -1.89 8.76
CA CYS A 11 8.31 -2.69 8.68
C CYS A 11 9.60 -1.89 8.43
N GLY A 12 9.49 -0.57 8.26
CA GLY A 12 10.63 0.34 8.04
C GLY A 12 11.31 0.19 6.66
N LYS A 13 10.84 -0.72 5.80
CA LYS A 13 11.42 -0.92 4.47
C LYS A 13 10.95 0.12 3.49
N GLU A 14 11.85 0.58 2.64
CA GLU A 14 11.52 1.41 1.49
C GLU A 14 10.79 0.59 0.42
N PHE A 15 9.79 1.19 -0.20
CA PHE A 15 9.09 0.64 -1.36
C PHE A 15 8.83 1.74 -2.38
N VAL A 16 8.77 1.36 -3.65
CA VAL A 16 8.51 2.29 -4.74
C VAL A 16 7.00 2.46 -4.89
N PHE A 17 6.56 3.70 -4.90
CA PHE A 17 5.22 4.15 -5.27
C PHE A 17 5.27 4.65 -6.71
N THR A 18 5.00 3.72 -7.62
CA THR A 18 5.21 3.93 -9.05
C THR A 18 4.22 4.92 -9.65
N GLU A 19 4.54 5.48 -10.82
CA GLU A 19 3.61 6.38 -11.52
C GLU A 19 2.24 5.69 -11.79
N GLY A 20 2.25 4.40 -12.10
CA GLY A 20 1.04 3.60 -12.32
C GLY A 20 0.19 3.42 -11.06
N GLU A 21 0.84 3.21 -9.91
CA GLU A 21 0.12 3.17 -8.63
C GLU A 21 -0.44 4.54 -8.24
N GLN A 22 0.28 5.62 -8.52
CA GLN A 22 -0.20 7.00 -8.32
C GLN A 22 -1.45 7.27 -9.17
N ALA A 23 -1.43 6.88 -10.44
CA ALA A 23 -2.58 7.01 -11.34
C ALA A 23 -3.79 6.19 -10.83
N PHE A 24 -3.57 4.95 -10.40
CA PHE A 24 -4.61 4.11 -9.81
C PHE A 24 -5.21 4.73 -8.54
N TYR A 25 -4.36 5.27 -7.66
CA TYR A 25 -4.78 5.95 -6.45
C TYR A 25 -5.67 7.16 -6.77
N LYS A 26 -5.24 7.99 -7.72
CA LYS A 26 -5.97 9.17 -8.16
C LYS A 26 -7.31 8.81 -8.82
N GLU A 27 -7.34 7.78 -9.68
CA GLU A 27 -8.57 7.30 -10.31
C GLU A 27 -9.59 6.79 -9.29
N LYS A 28 -9.11 6.17 -8.20
CA LYS A 28 -9.96 5.75 -7.09
C LYS A 28 -10.38 6.87 -6.14
N GLY A 29 -9.93 8.10 -6.37
CA GLY A 29 -10.21 9.24 -5.50
C GLY A 29 -9.42 9.22 -4.18
N PHE A 30 -8.29 8.50 -4.13
CA PHE A 30 -7.40 8.55 -2.98
C PHE A 30 -6.45 9.74 -3.11
N GLU A 31 -6.60 10.72 -2.22
CA GLU A 31 -5.71 11.89 -2.13
C GLU A 31 -4.41 11.58 -1.36
N ASN A 32 -4.40 10.50 -0.57
CA ASN A 32 -3.30 10.15 0.32
C ASN A 32 -2.34 9.11 -0.28
N GLU A 33 -1.05 9.33 -0.08
CA GLU A 33 0.00 8.39 -0.45
C GLU A 33 0.00 7.15 0.46
N PRO A 34 0.36 5.97 -0.08
CA PRO A 34 0.40 4.77 0.73
C PRO A 34 1.45 4.85 1.85
N GLN A 35 1.04 4.54 3.06
CA GLN A 35 1.91 4.54 4.24
C GLN A 35 2.58 3.17 4.50
N ARG A 36 2.19 2.15 3.73
CA ARG A 36 2.59 0.75 3.94
C ARG A 36 3.01 0.12 2.62
N CYS A 37 4.05 -0.70 2.66
CA CYS A 37 4.47 -1.45 1.49
C CYS A 37 3.41 -2.49 1.08
N PRO A 38 3.42 -2.95 -0.18
CA PRO A 38 2.48 -3.96 -0.68
C PRO A 38 2.47 -5.26 0.16
N ALA A 39 3.64 -5.67 0.67
CA ALA A 39 3.76 -6.86 1.51
C ALA A 39 2.99 -6.72 2.83
N CYS A 40 3.15 -5.60 3.55
CA CYS A 40 2.42 -5.35 4.81
C CYS A 40 0.92 -5.18 4.57
N ARG A 41 0.51 -4.56 3.45
CA ARG A 41 -0.91 -4.46 3.07
C ARG A 41 -1.51 -5.84 2.77
N LYS A 42 -0.79 -6.69 2.04
CA LYS A 42 -1.21 -8.07 1.75
C LYS A 42 -1.30 -8.91 3.02
N ALA A 43 -0.31 -8.81 3.91
CA ALA A 43 -0.29 -9.53 5.19
C ALA A 43 -1.50 -9.17 6.06
N ARG A 44 -1.82 -7.87 6.20
CA ARG A 44 -3.03 -7.44 6.91
C ARG A 44 -4.32 -7.96 6.28
N LYS A 45 -4.45 -7.89 4.95
CA LYS A 45 -5.62 -8.43 4.24
C LYS A 45 -5.79 -9.92 4.51
N GLN A 46 -4.70 -10.68 4.49
CA GLN A 46 -4.70 -12.13 4.74
C GLN A 46 -5.03 -12.47 6.20
N GLN A 47 -4.60 -11.65 7.16
CA GLN A 47 -4.96 -11.80 8.57
C GLN A 47 -6.46 -11.54 8.78
N ASN A 48 -7.02 -10.51 8.15
CA ASN A 48 -8.46 -10.21 8.23
C ASN A 48 -9.34 -11.32 7.63
N ASN A 49 -8.89 -11.96 6.55
CA ASN A 49 -9.63 -13.06 5.92
C ASN A 49 -9.70 -14.33 6.78
N ARG A 50 -8.84 -14.48 7.80
CA ARG A 50 -8.88 -15.62 8.74
C ARG A 50 -9.90 -15.42 9.87
N GLY A 51 -10.33 -14.19 10.14
CA GLY A 51 -11.33 -13.88 11.16
C GLY A 51 -12.78 -14.04 10.70
N PHE A 52 -13.04 -13.97 9.39
CA PHE A 52 -14.38 -14.04 8.80
C PHE A 52 -14.89 -15.47 8.56
N ARG A 53 -14.13 -16.49 9.00
CA ARG A 53 -14.47 -17.93 8.89
C ARG A 53 -14.56 -18.60 10.27
N ARG A 54 -15.02 -17.88 11.28
CA ARG A 54 -15.41 -18.46 12.58
C ARG A 54 -16.89 -18.23 12.80
#